data_AF-A0A7S4JMU8-F1
#
_entry.id   AF-A0A7S4JMU8-F1
#
_cell.length_a   1.000
_cell.length_b   1.000
_cell.length_c   1.000
_cell.angle_alpha   90.00
_cell.angle_beta   90.00
_cell.angle_gamma   90.00
#
_symmetry.space_group_name_H-M   'P 1'
#
loop_
_entity.id
_entity.type
_entity.pdbx_description
1 polymer ?
#
loop_
_entity_poly.entity_id
_entity_poly.type
_entity_poly.pdbx_seq_one_letter_code
_entity_poly.pdbx_strand_id
1 'polypeptide(L)'
;GGHLHSTKSFHSNPEVSLVSMSERTTIPVIKTLLPQISQVRTEIMKELMRLKNDIADFKPTSDQEGIKNLNKRLTETKKLIEWAATQIQGLYQSYLLPPEDIYALMSTHTDLFVRLKQLQVYQMEVGHLSHQSEMWTDKEKLKYDKPFGTLVIARQPFPKPLKQNTRASAASEDPTEVLLLHGARMSIVCPTTVKAELVYEEYHQKGCNFTMQGDVQELDENNTATFSEIRFSRGTRLKMVRLQFMADVKYKQYGQISSVVFESDPSSPFIIMTNESQWDFSEGILFKKDAFTRNEISWIQFSNILQMHYIRATRQDPEVPERPLSMHDLMYIYRSQFSEREIVTQKDFDRFWKWFGKVLHKIRHQKPFCQLWLKGLIFGFISKPEAEEVLKDQPHGTFIIRFSERVAGKMAIAYNRMNESTKEIETSHYLVAPHDKKETVAIPDFLSQNENFIYVLKLRTDFDAEMVYAKPRQRIIGRTHKNEDLAEYYTKKISQKGLEGYENTHSPGERGDVSNVLEQFDEDGDMMHG
;
A
#
# COMPACT_ATOMS: atom_id res chain seq x y z
N GLY A 1 32.03 -9.29 -52.97
CA GLY A 1 31.36 -10.49 -52.42
C GLY A 1 31.93 -10.75 -51.05
N GLY A 2 31.16 -10.89 -49.97
CA GLY A 2 29.76 -11.28 -49.86
C GLY A 2 29.71 -12.69 -49.27
N HIS A 3 29.20 -12.81 -48.04
CA HIS A 3 28.47 -13.95 -47.41
C HIS A 3 28.26 -13.56 -45.93
N LEU A 4 27.11 -13.03 -45.46
CA LEU A 4 25.74 -13.57 -45.31
C LEU A 4 25.58 -14.72 -44.30
N HIS A 5 24.84 -14.36 -43.23
CA HIS A 5 23.83 -15.10 -42.46
C HIS A 5 24.19 -16.25 -41.49
N SER A 6 23.87 -16.04 -40.21
CA SER A 6 22.69 -16.68 -39.60
C SER A 6 22.33 -16.02 -38.25
N THR A 7 21.33 -15.14 -38.26
CA THR A 7 20.57 -14.73 -37.08
C THR A 7 19.56 -15.83 -36.76
N LYS A 8 19.76 -16.57 -35.67
CA LYS A 8 18.71 -17.45 -35.13
C LYS A 8 17.68 -16.61 -34.38
N SER A 9 16.50 -16.51 -34.98
CA SER A 9 15.27 -16.07 -34.35
C SER A 9 14.93 -16.99 -33.16
N PHE A 10 14.88 -16.44 -31.95
CA PHE A 10 14.16 -17.07 -30.85
C PHE A 10 12.67 -16.85 -31.13
N HIS A 11 11.98 -17.88 -31.61
CA HIS A 11 10.53 -17.95 -31.51
C HIS A 11 10.19 -18.15 -30.03
N SER A 12 9.81 -17.07 -29.36
CA SER A 12 9.00 -17.13 -28.15
C SER A 12 7.67 -17.76 -28.52
N ASN A 13 7.31 -18.87 -27.88
CA ASN A 13 6.00 -19.50 -28.01
C ASN A 13 4.93 -18.49 -27.53
N PRO A 14 4.06 -17.92 -28.38
CA PRO A 14 3.16 -16.83 -27.99
C PRO A 14 1.90 -17.29 -27.25
N GLU A 15 1.62 -18.59 -27.18
CA GLU A 15 0.33 -19.10 -26.71
C GLU A 15 0.26 -19.38 -25.20
N VAL A 16 1.39 -19.37 -24.47
CA VAL A 16 1.41 -19.70 -23.03
C VAL A 16 1.36 -18.46 -22.12
N SER A 17 1.42 -17.23 -22.64
CA SER A 17 1.69 -16.02 -21.83
C SER A 17 0.48 -15.17 -21.39
N LEU A 18 -0.74 -15.48 -21.83
CA LEU A 18 -1.91 -14.63 -21.55
C LEU A 18 -3.15 -15.42 -21.12
N VAL A 19 -3.39 -16.60 -21.68
CA VAL A 19 -4.51 -17.49 -21.31
C VAL A 19 -4.38 -17.93 -19.84
N SER A 20 -3.17 -18.28 -19.42
CA SER A 20 -2.84 -18.64 -18.03
C SER A 20 -3.15 -17.53 -17.02
N MET A 21 -3.05 -16.25 -17.41
CA MET A 21 -3.36 -15.12 -16.54
C MET A 21 -4.88 -14.94 -16.36
N SER A 22 -5.68 -15.16 -17.42
CA SER A 22 -7.14 -15.14 -17.29
C SER A 22 -7.67 -16.28 -16.42
N GLU A 23 -7.07 -17.46 -16.50
CA GLU A 23 -7.37 -18.58 -15.61
C GLU A 23 -6.97 -18.25 -14.16
N ARG A 24 -5.90 -17.48 -13.96
CA ARG A 24 -5.46 -16.99 -12.63
C ARG A 24 -6.21 -15.75 -12.13
N THR A 25 -7.15 -15.23 -12.91
CA THR A 25 -8.15 -14.25 -12.47
C THR A 25 -9.50 -14.90 -12.15
N THR A 26 -9.60 -16.25 -12.12
CA THR A 26 -10.89 -16.94 -11.97
C THR A 26 -11.60 -16.63 -10.66
N ILE A 27 -12.47 -15.62 -10.77
CA ILE A 27 -13.54 -15.24 -9.87
C ILE A 27 -14.28 -16.47 -9.28
N PRO A 28 -14.55 -17.59 -10.01
CA PRO A 28 -15.24 -18.75 -9.44
C PRO A 28 -14.56 -19.43 -8.24
N VAL A 29 -13.22 -19.57 -8.26
CA VAL A 29 -12.49 -20.22 -7.15
C VAL A 29 -12.50 -19.32 -5.91
N ILE A 30 -12.33 -18.02 -6.11
CA ILE A 30 -12.38 -17.02 -5.04
C ILE A 30 -13.80 -16.97 -4.43
N LYS A 31 -14.84 -16.92 -5.29
CA LYS A 31 -16.25 -16.94 -4.87
C LYS A 31 -16.67 -18.21 -4.15
N THR A 32 -15.95 -19.32 -4.28
CA THR A 32 -16.26 -20.57 -3.56
C THR A 32 -15.44 -20.74 -2.30
N LEU A 33 -14.13 -20.42 -2.33
CA LEU A 33 -13.25 -20.59 -1.19
C LEU A 33 -13.39 -19.49 -0.14
N LEU A 34 -13.63 -18.22 -0.52
CA LEU A 34 -13.80 -17.13 0.45
C LEU A 34 -14.98 -17.36 1.41
N PRO A 35 -16.19 -17.77 0.95
CA PRO A 35 -17.27 -18.11 1.86
C PRO A 35 -16.95 -19.29 2.76
N GLN A 36 -16.25 -20.31 2.25
CA GLN A 36 -15.82 -21.46 3.06
C GLN A 36 -14.84 -21.05 4.15
N ILE A 37 -13.84 -20.21 3.83
CA ILE A 37 -12.89 -19.67 4.81
C ILE A 37 -13.64 -18.85 5.87
N SER A 38 -14.61 -18.03 5.45
CA SER A 38 -15.42 -17.22 6.36
C SER A 38 -16.30 -18.07 7.29
N GLN A 39 -16.87 -19.16 6.78
CA GLN A 39 -17.62 -20.13 7.57
C GLN A 39 -16.70 -20.83 8.57
N VAL A 40 -15.54 -21.33 8.13
CA VAL A 40 -14.55 -21.98 8.99
C VAL A 40 -14.06 -21.03 10.09
N ARG A 41 -13.79 -19.76 9.77
CA ARG A 41 -13.47 -18.71 10.76
C ARG A 41 -14.56 -18.59 11.83
N THR A 42 -15.82 -18.59 11.42
CA THR A 42 -16.97 -18.49 12.33
C THR A 42 -17.06 -19.71 13.25
N GLU A 43 -16.83 -20.91 12.72
CA GLU A 43 -16.83 -22.13 13.53
C GLU A 43 -15.64 -22.19 14.51
N ILE A 44 -14.45 -21.74 14.09
CA ILE A 44 -13.27 -21.61 14.98
C ILE A 44 -13.60 -20.68 16.16
N MET A 45 -14.24 -19.54 15.89
CA MET A 45 -14.63 -18.59 16.94
C MET A 45 -15.59 -19.20 17.95
N LYS A 46 -16.63 -19.90 17.47
CA LYS A 46 -17.58 -20.61 18.34
C LYS A 46 -16.89 -21.69 19.17
N GLU A 47 -15.99 -22.45 18.55
CA GLU A 47 -15.31 -23.54 19.24
C GLU A 47 -14.31 -23.03 20.29
N LEU A 48 -13.60 -21.94 20.03
CA LEU A 48 -12.76 -21.27 21.03
C LEU A 48 -13.57 -20.80 22.23
N MET A 49 -14.78 -20.28 22.02
CA MET A 49 -15.68 -19.87 23.10
C MET A 49 -16.13 -21.07 23.94
N ARG A 50 -16.47 -22.19 23.29
CA ARG A 50 -16.81 -23.45 24.00
C ARG A 50 -15.62 -23.99 24.78
N LEU A 51 -14.45 -24.09 24.15
CA LEU A 51 -13.22 -24.53 24.80
C LEU A 51 -12.88 -23.67 26.02
N LYS A 52 -13.03 -22.35 25.94
CA LYS A 52 -12.84 -21.45 27.08
C LYS A 52 -13.72 -21.86 28.27
N ASN A 53 -15.02 -22.04 28.04
CA ASN A 53 -15.96 -22.40 29.09
C ASN A 53 -15.67 -23.80 29.65
N ASP A 54 -15.44 -24.79 28.78
CA ASP A 54 -15.19 -26.17 29.19
C ASP A 54 -13.88 -26.29 29.99
N ILE A 55 -12.83 -25.54 29.63
CA ILE A 55 -11.57 -25.49 30.39
C ILE A 55 -11.77 -24.80 31.74
N ALA A 56 -12.54 -23.71 31.79
CA ALA A 56 -12.84 -23.01 33.03
C ALA A 56 -13.60 -23.91 34.03
N ASP A 57 -14.58 -24.66 33.54
CA ASP A 57 -15.45 -25.52 34.35
C ASP A 57 -14.86 -26.90 34.66
N PHE A 58 -13.78 -27.30 33.97
CA PHE A 58 -13.19 -28.62 34.14
C PHE A 58 -12.77 -28.88 35.60
N LYS A 59 -13.07 -30.07 36.14
CA LYS A 59 -12.65 -30.43 37.50
C LYS A 59 -11.48 -31.41 37.42
N PRO A 60 -10.32 -31.11 38.03
CA PRO A 60 -9.11 -31.94 37.94
C PRO A 60 -9.20 -33.28 38.71
N THR A 61 -10.41 -33.78 38.98
CA THR A 61 -10.60 -35.20 39.31
C THR A 61 -10.02 -36.08 38.19
N SER A 62 -9.77 -37.36 38.47
CA SER A 62 -9.13 -38.38 37.60
C SER A 62 -9.83 -38.67 36.25
N ASP A 63 -10.52 -37.69 35.66
CA ASP A 63 -11.17 -37.68 34.37
C ASP A 63 -10.14 -37.51 33.24
N GLN A 64 -9.35 -38.57 33.03
CA GLN A 64 -8.42 -38.66 31.92
C GLN A 64 -9.12 -38.58 30.56
N GLU A 65 -10.39 -38.99 30.48
CA GLU A 65 -11.16 -38.96 29.23
C GLU A 65 -11.58 -37.53 28.87
N GLY A 66 -11.97 -36.71 29.85
CA GLY A 66 -12.24 -35.28 29.66
C GLY A 66 -11.03 -34.50 29.14
N ILE A 67 -9.85 -34.70 29.74
CA ILE A 67 -8.58 -34.12 29.26
C ILE A 67 -8.26 -34.57 27.84
N LYS A 68 -8.44 -35.86 27.53
CA LYS A 68 -8.21 -36.41 26.20
C LYS A 68 -9.17 -35.80 25.17
N ASN A 69 -10.43 -35.59 25.53
CA ASN A 69 -11.43 -34.93 24.69
C ASN A 69 -11.07 -33.45 24.42
N LEU A 70 -10.67 -32.70 25.46
CA LEU A 70 -10.21 -31.31 25.31
C LEU A 70 -9.00 -31.22 24.38
N ASN A 71 -7.99 -32.07 24.60
CA ASN A 71 -6.79 -32.13 23.74
C ASN A 71 -7.11 -32.50 22.29
N LYS A 72 -8.06 -33.41 22.08
CA LYS A 72 -8.56 -33.75 20.73
C LYS A 72 -9.16 -32.52 20.05
N ARG A 73 -10.11 -31.83 20.71
CA ARG A 73 -10.77 -30.63 20.16
C ARG A 73 -9.80 -29.48 19.90
N LEU A 74 -8.84 -29.25 20.81
CA LEU A 74 -7.77 -28.28 20.62
C LEU A 74 -6.92 -28.61 19.39
N THR A 75 -6.60 -29.88 19.18
CA THR A 75 -5.81 -30.34 18.02
C THR A 75 -6.59 -30.22 16.72
N GLU A 76 -7.87 -30.58 16.71
CA GLU A 76 -8.76 -30.45 15.55
C GLU A 76 -8.96 -28.98 15.16
N THR A 77 -9.20 -28.10 16.14
CA THR A 77 -9.32 -26.65 15.93
C THR A 77 -8.03 -26.05 15.37
N LYS A 78 -6.87 -26.49 15.88
CA LYS A 78 -5.56 -26.06 15.37
C LYS A 78 -5.40 -26.42 13.89
N LYS A 79 -5.73 -27.66 13.52
CA LYS A 79 -5.67 -28.11 12.11
C LYS A 79 -6.59 -27.30 11.21
N LEU A 80 -7.79 -26.92 11.69
CA LEU A 80 -8.70 -26.07 10.94
C LEU A 80 -8.13 -24.66 10.70
N ILE A 81 -7.51 -24.05 11.72
CA ILE A 81 -6.85 -22.75 11.59
C ILE A 81 -5.69 -22.84 10.60
N GLU A 82 -4.82 -23.83 10.73
CA GLU A 82 -3.66 -24.05 9.84
C GLU A 82 -4.10 -24.33 8.40
N TRP A 83 -5.16 -25.10 8.21
CA TRP A 83 -5.76 -25.34 6.90
C TRP A 83 -6.26 -24.03 6.29
N ALA A 84 -7.04 -23.23 7.02
CA ALA A 84 -7.59 -21.97 6.53
C ALA A 84 -6.48 -20.98 6.18
N ALA A 85 -5.45 -20.84 7.02
CA ALA A 85 -4.28 -20.01 6.75
C ALA A 85 -3.55 -20.47 5.47
N THR A 86 -3.39 -21.79 5.27
CA THR A 86 -2.79 -22.36 4.06
C THR A 86 -3.62 -22.06 2.81
N GLN A 87 -4.95 -22.16 2.88
CA GLN A 87 -5.83 -21.80 1.76
C GLN A 87 -5.72 -20.32 1.39
N ILE A 88 -5.70 -19.43 2.40
CA ILE A 88 -5.51 -17.98 2.18
C ILE A 88 -4.17 -17.72 1.49
N GLN A 89 -3.09 -18.34 1.96
CA GLN A 89 -1.77 -18.19 1.36
C GLN A 89 -1.73 -18.72 -0.08
N GLY A 90 -2.37 -19.87 -0.34
CA GLY A 90 -2.51 -20.43 -1.69
C GLY A 90 -3.23 -19.47 -2.63
N LEU A 91 -4.38 -18.94 -2.21
CA LEU A 91 -5.14 -17.94 -2.98
C LEU A 91 -4.28 -16.72 -3.31
N TYR A 92 -3.62 -16.17 -2.30
CA TYR A 92 -2.79 -14.98 -2.42
C TYR A 92 -1.59 -15.15 -3.36
N GLN A 93 -1.04 -16.37 -3.48
CA GLN A 93 0.12 -16.66 -4.32
C GLN A 93 -0.25 -17.09 -5.74
N SER A 94 -1.45 -17.63 -5.93
CA SER A 94 -1.88 -18.26 -7.18
C SER A 94 -2.80 -17.39 -8.03
N TYR A 95 -3.56 -16.47 -7.42
CA TYR A 95 -4.56 -15.67 -8.12
C TYR A 95 -4.30 -14.18 -8.03
N LEU A 96 -4.59 -13.46 -9.11
CA LEU A 96 -4.60 -12.02 -9.09
C LEU A 96 -5.94 -11.54 -8.54
N LEU A 97 -5.90 -10.93 -7.36
CA LEU A 97 -7.08 -10.67 -6.55
C LEU A 97 -7.54 -9.21 -6.68
N PRO A 98 -8.85 -8.95 -6.66
CA PRO A 98 -9.37 -7.61 -6.41
C PRO A 98 -8.85 -7.03 -5.07
N PRO A 99 -8.66 -5.72 -4.97
CA PRO A 99 -8.20 -5.05 -3.75
C PRO A 99 -8.95 -5.44 -2.47
N GLU A 100 -10.27 -5.47 -2.56
CA GLU A 100 -11.19 -5.80 -1.47
C GLU A 100 -10.98 -7.24 -0.99
N ASP A 101 -10.76 -8.17 -1.92
CA ASP A 101 -10.49 -9.58 -1.62
C ASP A 101 -9.09 -9.74 -1.01
N ILE A 102 -8.09 -8.98 -1.50
CA ILE A 102 -6.75 -8.97 -0.90
C ILE A 102 -6.86 -8.52 0.57
N TYR A 103 -7.53 -7.39 0.82
CA TYR A 103 -7.68 -6.86 2.17
C TYR A 103 -8.44 -7.84 3.08
N ALA A 104 -9.56 -8.40 2.61
CA ALA A 104 -10.35 -9.37 3.36
C ALA A 104 -9.56 -10.64 3.72
N LEU A 105 -8.77 -11.16 2.78
CA LEU A 105 -7.90 -12.33 2.99
C LEU A 105 -6.79 -12.03 4.00
N MET A 106 -6.09 -10.90 3.88
CA MET A 106 -5.00 -10.53 4.79
C MET A 106 -5.51 -10.21 6.21
N SER A 107 -6.66 -9.55 6.31
CA SER A 107 -7.34 -9.29 7.58
C SER A 107 -7.76 -10.61 8.25
N THR A 108 -8.37 -11.52 7.48
CA THR A 108 -8.74 -12.86 7.98
C THR A 108 -7.52 -13.69 8.39
N HIS A 109 -6.42 -13.63 7.64
CA HIS A 109 -5.17 -14.31 8.00
C HIS A 109 -4.62 -13.80 9.35
N THR A 110 -4.68 -12.48 9.57
CA THR A 110 -4.26 -11.87 10.84
C THR A 110 -5.16 -12.29 11.99
N ASP A 111 -6.48 -12.28 11.80
CA ASP A 111 -7.43 -12.79 12.81
C ASP A 111 -7.16 -14.25 13.16
N LEU A 112 -7.00 -15.12 12.16
CA LEU A 112 -6.67 -16.54 12.37
C LEU A 112 -5.36 -16.74 13.13
N PHE A 113 -4.35 -15.89 12.91
CA PHE A 113 -3.12 -15.89 13.68
C PHE A 113 -3.36 -15.56 15.17
N VAL A 114 -4.18 -14.55 15.47
CA VAL A 114 -4.59 -14.22 16.85
C VAL A 114 -5.32 -15.41 17.49
N ARG A 115 -6.22 -16.06 16.75
CA ARG A 115 -6.94 -17.27 17.22
C ARG A 115 -6.00 -18.44 17.48
N LEU A 116 -4.99 -18.63 16.64
CA LEU A 116 -3.96 -19.65 16.85
C LEU A 116 -3.18 -19.40 18.15
N LYS A 117 -2.80 -18.15 18.43
CA LYS A 117 -2.12 -17.78 19.68
C LYS A 117 -3.02 -18.02 20.89
N GLN A 118 -4.31 -17.68 20.82
CA GLN A 118 -5.27 -17.99 21.90
C GLN A 118 -5.40 -19.49 22.14
N LEU A 119 -5.49 -20.28 21.07
CA LEU A 119 -5.56 -21.74 21.14
C LEU A 119 -4.30 -22.34 21.77
N GLN A 120 -3.12 -21.80 21.47
CA GLN A 120 -1.85 -22.21 22.08
C GLN A 120 -1.83 -21.93 23.59
N VAL A 121 -2.42 -20.80 24.04
CA VAL A 121 -2.59 -20.52 25.47
C VAL A 121 -3.47 -21.58 26.14
N TYR A 122 -4.59 -21.97 25.52
CA TYR A 122 -5.43 -23.06 26.02
C TYR A 122 -4.73 -24.42 26.01
N GLN A 123 -3.90 -24.71 25.01
CA GLN A 123 -3.10 -25.94 24.98
C GLN A 123 -2.10 -26.01 26.14
N MET A 124 -1.46 -24.89 26.48
CA MET A 124 -0.56 -24.82 27.64
C MET A 124 -1.32 -25.05 28.96
N GLU A 125 -2.51 -24.47 29.10
CA GLU A 125 -3.34 -24.61 30.30
C GLU A 125 -3.89 -26.04 30.45
N VAL A 126 -4.43 -26.65 29.40
CA VAL A 126 -4.89 -28.05 29.43
C VAL A 126 -3.74 -29.01 29.68
N GLY A 127 -2.57 -28.76 29.08
CA GLY A 127 -1.36 -29.51 29.39
C GLY A 127 -0.96 -29.41 30.86
N HIS A 128 -1.15 -28.26 31.52
CA HIS A 128 -0.94 -28.15 32.95
C HIS A 128 -1.97 -28.96 33.76
N LEU A 129 -3.25 -28.88 33.39
CA LEU A 129 -4.33 -29.63 34.05
C LEU A 129 -4.15 -31.15 33.95
N SER A 130 -3.59 -31.65 32.84
CA SER A 130 -3.32 -33.08 32.68
C SER A 130 -2.25 -33.58 33.64
N HIS A 131 -1.23 -32.76 33.94
CA HIS A 131 -0.14 -33.12 34.83
C HIS A 131 -0.52 -32.97 36.31
N GLN A 132 -1.43 -32.07 36.70
CA GLN A 132 -1.88 -31.94 38.10
C GLN A 132 -2.50 -33.23 38.69
N SER A 133 -2.91 -34.18 37.84
CA SER A 133 -3.38 -35.50 38.27
C SER A 133 -2.27 -36.43 38.79
N GLU A 134 -0.99 -36.08 38.60
CA GLU A 134 0.18 -36.83 39.07
C GLU A 134 0.83 -36.05 40.24
N MET A 135 1.34 -36.71 41.29
CA MET A 135 1.98 -36.02 42.42
C MET A 135 3.27 -35.30 41.97
N TRP A 136 3.28 -33.98 41.95
CA TRP A 136 4.45 -33.20 41.52
C TRP A 136 5.53 -33.10 42.60
N THR A 137 6.79 -33.16 42.16
CA THR A 137 7.93 -32.69 42.96
C THR A 137 7.95 -31.15 43.02
N ASP A 138 8.57 -30.57 44.04
CA ASP A 138 8.59 -29.10 44.22
C ASP A 138 9.34 -28.35 43.09
N LYS A 139 10.25 -29.02 42.37
CA LYS A 139 10.86 -28.48 41.13
C LYS A 139 9.90 -28.46 39.94
N GLU A 140 8.95 -29.38 39.89
CA GLU A 140 7.92 -29.43 38.84
C GLU A 140 6.85 -28.36 39.08
N LYS A 141 6.46 -28.14 40.35
CA LYS A 141 5.59 -27.00 40.72
C LYS A 141 6.11 -25.66 40.21
N LEU A 142 7.39 -25.37 40.43
CA LEU A 142 8.00 -24.12 39.95
C LEU A 142 8.10 -24.02 38.41
N LYS A 143 8.16 -25.15 37.71
CA LYS A 143 8.26 -25.21 36.23
C LYS A 143 6.90 -24.95 35.55
N TYR A 144 5.82 -25.37 36.19
CA TYR A 144 4.49 -25.41 35.60
C TYR A 144 3.52 -24.37 36.20
N ASP A 145 3.84 -23.69 37.30
CA ASP A 145 3.11 -22.53 37.81
C ASP A 145 3.41 -21.26 37.00
N LYS A 146 3.35 -21.38 35.68
CA LYS A 146 3.53 -20.28 34.73
C LYS A 146 2.18 -19.63 34.44
N PRO A 147 2.15 -18.32 34.22
CA PRO A 147 0.97 -17.65 33.73
C PRO A 147 0.63 -18.11 32.31
N PHE A 148 -0.64 -18.43 32.08
CA PHE A 148 -1.14 -18.74 30.74
C PHE A 148 -1.59 -17.45 30.07
N GLY A 149 -0.68 -16.76 29.38
CA GLY A 149 -1.03 -15.58 28.62
C GLY A 149 0.04 -15.13 27.64
N THR A 150 -0.31 -14.21 26.75
CA THR A 150 0.58 -13.61 25.75
C THR A 150 0.00 -12.30 25.23
N LEU A 151 0.86 -11.37 24.81
CA LEU A 151 0.45 -10.17 24.06
C LEU A 151 0.56 -10.42 22.57
N VAL A 152 -0.45 -10.01 21.81
CA VAL A 152 -0.48 -10.15 20.35
C VAL A 152 -0.90 -8.84 19.70
N ILE A 153 -0.16 -8.42 18.67
CA ILE A 153 -0.56 -7.30 17.81
C ILE A 153 -1.62 -7.83 16.85
N ALA A 154 -2.87 -7.40 17.01
CA ALA A 154 -3.97 -7.85 16.17
C ALA A 154 -4.26 -6.93 14.98
N ARG A 155 -3.95 -5.64 15.12
CA ARG A 155 -4.02 -4.67 14.02
C ARG A 155 -2.82 -3.75 14.06
N GLN A 156 -2.37 -3.31 12.89
CA GLN A 156 -1.25 -2.38 12.74
C GLN A 156 -1.26 -1.71 11.37
N PRO A 157 -0.81 -0.46 11.25
CA PRO A 157 -0.75 0.27 9.98
C PRO A 157 0.58 0.06 9.22
N PHE A 158 1.43 -0.86 9.69
CA PHE A 158 2.75 -1.17 9.12
C PHE A 158 2.67 -2.35 8.14
N PRO A 159 3.57 -2.46 7.14
CA PRO A 159 4.75 -1.64 6.90
C PRO A 159 4.44 -0.31 6.19
N LYS A 160 5.11 0.78 6.60
CA LYS A 160 5.06 2.07 5.90
C LYS A 160 6.15 3.06 6.35
N PRO A 161 6.52 4.05 5.53
CA PRO A 161 7.30 5.20 5.96
C PRO A 161 6.44 6.17 6.77
N LEU A 162 6.96 6.60 7.92
CA LEU A 162 6.36 7.59 8.80
C LEU A 162 7.18 8.87 8.80
N LYS A 163 6.54 10.04 8.93
CA LYS A 163 7.26 11.30 9.16
C LYS A 163 7.39 11.53 10.65
N GLN A 164 8.57 11.92 11.14
CA GLN A 164 8.74 12.29 12.55
C GLN A 164 7.73 13.37 12.97
N ASN A 165 7.35 13.36 14.24
CA ASN A 165 6.36 14.25 14.86
C ASN A 165 4.93 14.14 14.27
N THR A 166 4.68 13.19 13.37
CA THR A 166 3.33 12.85 12.90
C THR A 166 2.82 11.59 13.58
N ARG A 167 1.50 11.41 13.60
CA ARG A 167 0.86 10.20 14.13
C ARG A 167 1.32 8.98 13.35
N ALA A 168 1.58 7.89 14.05
CA ALA A 168 1.94 6.61 13.48
C ALA A 168 0.79 5.96 12.71
N SER A 169 -0.47 6.32 13.02
CA SER A 169 -1.64 5.96 12.22
C SER A 169 -2.47 7.21 11.89
N ALA A 170 -2.93 7.32 10.65
CA ALA A 170 -3.88 8.35 10.24
C ALA A 170 -5.31 7.95 10.65
N ALA A 171 -6.26 8.89 10.61
CA ALA A 171 -7.68 8.58 10.86
C ALA A 171 -8.28 7.62 9.81
N SER A 172 -7.69 7.56 8.62
CA SER A 172 -8.10 6.68 7.52
C SER A 172 -7.34 5.34 7.51
N GLU A 173 -6.49 5.09 8.51
CA GLU A 173 -5.70 3.86 8.61
C GLU A 173 -6.02 3.16 9.94
N ASP A 174 -5.81 1.86 9.99
CA ASP A 174 -6.05 1.08 11.21
C ASP A 174 -5.15 1.54 12.36
N PRO A 175 -5.68 1.70 13.59
CA PRO A 175 -4.84 1.91 14.76
C PRO A 175 -4.00 0.65 15.03
N THR A 176 -2.96 0.81 15.87
CA THR A 176 -2.26 -0.38 16.37
C THR A 176 -3.03 -0.93 17.56
N GLU A 177 -3.56 -2.14 17.44
CA GLU A 177 -4.32 -2.81 18.50
C GLU A 177 -3.53 -3.98 19.05
N VAL A 178 -3.35 -4.01 20.38
CA VAL A 178 -2.63 -5.06 21.09
C VAL A 178 -3.57 -5.76 22.05
N LEU A 179 -3.72 -7.07 21.90
CA LEU A 179 -4.58 -7.88 22.74
C LEU A 179 -3.76 -8.68 23.76
N LEU A 180 -4.24 -8.69 25.00
CA LEU A 180 -3.80 -9.64 26.01
C LEU A 180 -4.67 -10.90 25.95
N LEU A 181 -4.10 -11.96 25.40
CA LEU A 181 -4.70 -13.29 25.37
C LEU A 181 -4.32 -14.03 26.64
N HIS A 182 -5.27 -14.70 27.28
CA HIS A 182 -5.02 -15.44 28.52
C HIS A 182 -5.81 -16.74 28.60
N GLY A 183 -5.40 -17.61 29.53
CA GLY A 183 -6.05 -18.88 29.84
C GLY A 183 -7.45 -18.68 30.40
N ALA A 184 -8.27 -19.72 30.31
CA ALA A 184 -9.66 -19.71 30.74
C ALA A 184 -9.81 -19.47 32.25
N ARG A 185 -8.85 -19.92 33.07
CA ARG A 185 -8.88 -19.78 34.54
C ARG A 185 -8.03 -18.64 35.07
N MET A 186 -7.40 -17.88 34.19
CA MET A 186 -6.66 -16.68 34.53
C MET A 186 -7.59 -15.47 34.47
N SER A 187 -7.55 -14.63 35.50
CA SER A 187 -8.28 -13.36 35.56
C SER A 187 -7.35 -12.21 35.91
N ILE A 188 -7.58 -11.05 35.31
CA ILE A 188 -6.79 -9.83 35.55
C ILE A 188 -7.36 -9.12 36.78
N VAL A 189 -6.49 -8.71 37.71
CA VAL A 189 -6.90 -8.23 39.05
C VAL A 189 -6.93 -6.71 39.14
N CYS A 190 -6.19 -6.01 38.29
CA CYS A 190 -6.14 -4.54 38.28
C CYS A 190 -6.00 -3.97 36.86
N PRO A 191 -6.32 -2.67 36.66
CA PRO A 191 -6.02 -1.98 35.42
C PRO A 191 -4.57 -2.20 35.01
N THR A 192 -4.38 -2.57 33.76
CA THR A 192 -3.07 -2.94 33.19
C THR A 192 -2.78 -1.98 32.05
N THR A 193 -1.59 -1.40 32.06
CA THR A 193 -1.07 -0.57 30.97
C THR A 193 -0.16 -1.38 30.07
N VAL A 194 -0.31 -1.20 28.77
CA VAL A 194 0.59 -1.71 27.74
C VAL A 194 1.51 -0.57 27.30
N LYS A 195 2.82 -0.83 27.26
CA LYS A 195 3.84 0.11 26.79
C LYS A 195 4.44 -0.37 25.47
N ALA A 196 4.56 0.53 24.50
CA ALA A 196 5.22 0.33 23.22
C ALA A 196 6.70 0.72 23.30
N GLU A 197 7.58 -0.11 22.75
CA GLU A 197 9.01 0.16 22.65
C GLU A 197 9.53 -0.04 21.22
N LEU A 198 10.49 0.79 20.82
CA LEU A 198 11.09 0.73 19.49
C LEU A 198 12.27 -0.25 19.46
N VAL A 199 12.25 -1.19 18.52
CA VAL A 199 13.28 -2.21 18.31
C VAL A 199 13.92 -2.04 16.93
N TYR A 200 15.25 -2.14 16.84
CA TYR A 200 16.00 -2.05 15.57
C TYR A 200 16.27 -3.46 14.99
N GLU A 201 16.10 -3.64 13.67
CA GLU A 201 16.37 -4.94 13.02
C GLU A 201 17.87 -5.30 13.01
N GLU A 202 18.76 -4.31 12.87
CA GLU A 202 20.21 -4.55 12.66
C GLU A 202 21.01 -4.66 13.97
N TYR A 203 20.43 -4.29 15.11
CA TYR A 203 21.13 -4.27 16.40
C TYR A 203 20.15 -4.73 17.49
N HIS A 204 20.42 -5.88 18.11
CA HIS A 204 19.86 -6.25 19.42
C HIS A 204 20.42 -5.36 20.56
N GLN A 205 20.72 -4.09 20.30
CA GLN A 205 21.00 -3.13 21.35
C GLN A 205 19.67 -2.63 21.91
N LYS A 206 19.32 -3.12 23.09
CA LYS A 206 18.39 -2.41 23.97
C LYS A 206 19.00 -1.03 24.25
N GLY A 207 18.29 0.04 23.89
CA GLY A 207 18.63 1.39 24.30
C GLY A 207 19.44 2.22 23.31
N CYS A 208 18.74 2.85 22.37
CA CYS A 208 18.88 4.30 22.27
C CYS A 208 17.66 4.88 23.00
N ASN A 209 17.85 5.85 23.91
CA ASN A 209 16.73 6.61 24.50
C ASN A 209 15.96 7.32 23.38
N PHE A 210 15.02 6.60 22.77
CA PHE A 210 14.19 7.09 21.69
C PHE A 210 12.86 7.50 22.31
N THR A 211 12.67 8.80 22.49
CA THR A 211 11.46 9.32 23.11
C THR A 211 10.28 9.20 22.14
N MET A 212 9.29 8.42 22.55
CA MET A 212 7.99 8.29 21.90
C MET A 212 6.94 9.08 22.70
N GLN A 213 5.87 9.49 22.03
CA GLN A 213 4.68 10.04 22.68
C GLN A 213 3.50 9.12 22.40
N GLY A 214 2.56 9.01 23.33
CA GLY A 214 1.40 8.12 23.18
C GLY A 214 1.79 6.63 23.14
N ASP A 215 2.90 6.27 23.79
CA ASP A 215 3.48 4.93 23.84
C ASP A 215 2.94 4.07 24.99
N VAL A 216 2.06 4.61 25.82
CA VAL A 216 1.40 3.87 26.92
C VAL A 216 -0.12 3.97 26.75
N GLN A 217 -0.80 2.83 26.84
CA GLN A 217 -2.25 2.74 26.74
C GLN A 217 -2.79 1.72 27.74
N GLU A 218 -3.95 1.99 28.36
CA GLU A 218 -4.63 1.03 29.24
C GLU A 218 -5.38 -0.03 28.45
N LEU A 219 -5.43 -1.26 28.98
CA LEU A 219 -6.31 -2.31 28.46
C LEU A 219 -7.77 -1.95 28.75
N ASP A 220 -8.62 -2.10 27.73
CA ASP A 220 -10.07 -1.99 27.87
C ASP A 220 -10.72 -3.26 28.46
N GLU A 221 -12.06 -3.27 28.54
CA GLU A 221 -12.86 -4.40 29.00
C GLU A 221 -12.70 -5.67 28.16
N ASN A 222 -12.23 -5.53 26.92
CA ASN A 222 -11.97 -6.62 25.98
C ASN A 222 -10.49 -7.03 25.98
N ASN A 223 -9.70 -6.58 26.96
CA ASN A 223 -8.26 -6.82 27.05
C ASN A 223 -7.48 -6.29 25.83
N THR A 224 -7.93 -5.18 25.25
CA THR A 224 -7.32 -4.53 24.09
C THR A 224 -6.75 -3.17 24.47
N ALA A 225 -5.50 -2.91 24.07
CA ALA A 225 -4.89 -1.59 24.10
C ALA A 225 -4.81 -1.03 22.67
N THR A 226 -5.47 0.11 22.44
CA THR A 226 -5.55 0.75 21.11
C THR A 226 -4.68 2.00 21.05
N PHE A 227 -3.64 1.96 20.22
CA PHE A 227 -2.68 3.03 20.04
C PHE A 227 -2.97 3.81 18.75
N SER A 228 -3.58 4.99 18.88
CA SER A 228 -3.89 5.91 17.77
C SER A 228 -3.01 7.17 17.74
N GLU A 229 -2.33 7.47 18.84
CA GLU A 229 -1.59 8.73 19.02
C GLU A 229 -0.07 8.55 19.11
N ILE A 230 0.47 7.37 18.76
CA ILE A 230 1.93 7.16 18.78
C ILE A 230 2.62 8.19 17.87
N ARG A 231 3.63 8.88 18.40
CA ARG A 231 4.50 9.77 17.63
C ARG A 231 5.96 9.52 17.93
N PHE A 232 6.79 9.77 16.92
CA PHE A 232 8.23 9.58 16.99
C PHE A 232 8.95 10.93 16.87
N SER A 233 9.79 11.26 17.84
CA SER A 233 10.49 12.55 17.89
C SER A 233 11.66 12.68 16.91
N ARG A 234 12.16 11.56 16.37
CA ARG A 234 13.39 11.50 15.56
C ARG A 234 13.23 10.56 14.36
N GLY A 235 13.99 10.79 13.30
CA GLY A 235 14.10 9.85 12.19
C GLY A 235 15.05 8.67 12.48
N THR A 236 14.86 7.55 11.79
CA THR A 236 15.67 6.32 11.93
C THR A 236 16.82 6.24 10.92
N ARG A 237 17.09 7.32 10.18
CA ARG A 237 18.16 7.38 9.16
C ARG A 237 18.05 6.24 8.13
N LEU A 238 16.83 6.00 7.64
CA LEU A 238 16.50 4.96 6.65
C LEU A 238 16.66 3.52 7.17
N LYS A 239 16.85 3.33 8.48
CA LYS A 239 16.86 2.00 9.11
C LYS A 239 15.46 1.54 9.43
N MET A 240 15.21 0.26 9.20
CA MET A 240 13.98 -0.41 9.60
C MET A 240 13.94 -0.61 11.11
N VAL A 241 12.79 -0.25 11.69
CA VAL A 241 12.46 -0.41 13.10
C VAL A 241 11.12 -1.11 13.23
N ARG A 242 10.84 -1.64 14.42
CA ARG A 242 9.60 -2.34 14.77
C ARG A 242 9.13 -1.84 16.14
N LEU A 243 7.84 -1.97 16.42
CA LEU A 243 7.29 -1.79 17.76
C LEU A 243 7.18 -3.15 18.44
N GLN A 244 7.59 -3.22 19.70
CA GLN A 244 7.31 -4.35 20.59
C GLN A 244 6.52 -3.83 21.78
N PHE A 245 5.56 -4.60 22.28
CA PHE A 245 4.67 -4.18 23.35
C PHE A 245 4.89 -5.00 24.59
N MET A 246 4.84 -4.36 25.75
CA MET A 246 5.04 -5.00 27.05
C MET A 246 3.94 -4.59 28.02
N ALA A 247 3.47 -5.53 28.82
CA ALA A 247 2.47 -5.26 29.87
C ALA A 247 2.85 -5.98 31.15
N ASP A 248 2.91 -5.24 32.26
CA ASP A 248 3.03 -5.81 33.60
C ASP A 248 1.62 -6.15 34.11
N VAL A 249 1.31 -7.44 34.15
CA VAL A 249 -0.03 -7.96 34.43
C VAL A 249 -0.05 -8.58 35.82
N LYS A 250 -0.91 -8.03 36.69
CA LYS A 250 -1.30 -8.70 37.94
C LYS A 250 -2.51 -9.60 37.68
N TYR A 251 -2.35 -10.88 37.93
CA TYR A 251 -3.36 -11.88 37.63
C TYR A 251 -3.65 -12.79 38.81
N LYS A 252 -4.86 -13.35 38.81
CA LYS A 252 -5.29 -14.41 39.71
C LYS A 252 -5.47 -15.70 38.93
N GLN A 253 -4.76 -16.74 39.36
CA GLN A 253 -4.81 -18.08 38.79
C GLN A 253 -4.77 -19.09 39.94
N TYR A 254 -5.64 -20.10 39.90
CA TYR A 254 -5.73 -21.14 40.96
C TYR A 254 -5.84 -20.59 42.39
N GLY A 255 -6.45 -19.41 42.57
CA GLY A 255 -6.63 -18.75 43.87
C GLY A 255 -5.43 -17.90 44.34
N GLN A 256 -4.29 -17.96 43.66
CA GLN A 256 -3.11 -17.15 43.97
C GLN A 256 -3.05 -15.91 43.09
N ILE A 257 -2.54 -14.81 43.66
CA ILE A 257 -2.29 -13.55 42.93
C ILE A 257 -0.79 -13.47 42.65
N SER A 258 -0.43 -13.21 41.40
CA SER A 258 0.95 -13.09 40.94
C SER A 258 1.09 -11.98 39.89
N SER A 259 2.32 -11.59 39.58
CA SER A 259 2.65 -10.62 38.53
C SER A 259 3.50 -11.27 37.44
N VAL A 260 3.29 -10.87 36.19
CA VAL A 260 4.13 -11.26 35.07
C VAL A 260 4.22 -10.14 34.03
N VAL A 261 5.38 -9.99 33.41
CA VAL A 261 5.53 -9.14 32.22
C VAL A 261 5.33 -10.00 30.98
N PHE A 262 4.31 -9.69 30.18
CA PHE A 262 4.17 -10.25 28.84
C PHE A 262 4.81 -9.34 27.82
N GLU A 263 5.42 -9.93 26.80
CA GLU A 263 5.98 -9.22 25.64
C GLU A 263 5.30 -9.73 24.37
N SER A 264 5.02 -8.84 23.43
CA SER A 264 4.52 -9.21 22.10
C SER A 264 5.67 -9.64 21.17
N ASP A 265 5.33 -10.36 20.11
CA ASP A 265 6.19 -10.41 18.91
C ASP A 265 6.33 -8.98 18.33
N PRO A 266 7.46 -8.61 17.70
CA PRO A 266 7.62 -7.30 17.08
C PRO A 266 6.68 -7.06 15.88
N SER A 267 6.23 -5.82 15.72
CA SER A 267 5.39 -5.36 14.60
C SER A 267 6.05 -5.57 13.25
N SER A 268 5.28 -5.39 12.17
CA SER A 268 5.83 -5.24 10.82
C SER A 268 6.79 -4.05 10.76
N PRO A 269 7.84 -4.12 9.93
CA PRO A 269 8.89 -3.11 9.91
C PRO A 269 8.36 -1.78 9.34
N PHE A 270 8.90 -0.67 9.83
CA PHE A 270 8.63 0.67 9.31
C PHE A 270 9.89 1.54 9.38
N ILE A 271 9.87 2.70 8.72
CA ILE A 271 10.97 3.65 8.69
C ILE A 271 10.46 5.02 9.11
N ILE A 272 11.18 5.70 9.99
CA ILE A 272 10.83 7.07 10.41
C ILE A 272 11.73 8.05 9.68
N MET A 273 11.11 8.88 8.85
CA MET A 273 11.73 9.88 8.00
C MET A 273 11.77 11.24 8.69
N THR A 274 12.78 12.03 8.37
CA THR A 274 12.87 13.45 8.77
C THR A 274 12.26 14.36 7.71
N ASN A 275 12.27 13.95 6.43
CA ASN A 275 11.78 14.71 5.28
C ASN A 275 11.05 13.80 4.28
N GLU A 276 10.09 14.36 3.54
CA GLU A 276 9.37 13.67 2.47
C GLU A 276 10.26 13.27 1.30
N SER A 277 11.39 13.94 1.08
CA SER A 277 12.39 13.52 0.09
C SER A 277 12.92 12.09 0.32
N GLN A 278 12.82 11.57 1.53
CA GLN A 278 13.22 10.21 1.89
C GLN A 278 12.13 9.17 1.60
N TRP A 279 10.91 9.59 1.23
CA TRP A 279 9.75 8.71 1.14
C TRP A 279 9.91 7.62 0.08
N ASP A 280 10.33 7.99 -1.13
CA ASP A 280 10.56 7.06 -2.23
C ASP A 280 11.54 5.93 -1.85
N PHE A 281 12.67 6.30 -1.25
CA PHE A 281 13.67 5.33 -0.83
C PHE A 281 13.19 4.47 0.35
N SER A 282 12.49 5.08 1.32
CA SER A 282 11.98 4.37 2.50
C SER A 282 10.87 3.37 2.14
N GLU A 283 9.94 3.78 1.26
CA GLU A 283 8.88 2.91 0.75
C GLU A 283 9.48 1.74 -0.04
N GLY A 284 10.48 2.01 -0.88
CA GLY A 284 11.19 0.98 -1.64
C GLY A 284 11.86 -0.08 -0.77
N ILE A 285 12.53 0.33 0.32
CA ILE A 285 13.11 -0.62 1.28
C ILE A 285 12.03 -1.49 1.91
N LEU A 286 10.95 -0.88 2.39
CA LEU A 286 9.90 -1.59 3.10
C LEU A 286 9.13 -2.54 2.18
N PHE A 287 8.78 -2.10 0.98
CA PHE A 287 8.15 -2.95 -0.02
C PHE A 287 9.06 -4.10 -0.42
N LYS A 288 10.36 -3.85 -0.67
CA LYS A 288 11.29 -4.95 -0.97
C LYS A 288 11.35 -5.98 0.16
N LYS A 289 11.39 -5.52 1.41
CA LYS A 289 11.40 -6.40 2.59
C LYS A 289 10.11 -7.21 2.73
N ASP A 290 8.96 -6.59 2.47
CA ASP A 290 7.65 -7.26 2.54
C ASP A 290 7.47 -8.28 1.42
N ALA A 291 7.88 -7.93 0.20
CA ALA A 291 7.76 -8.79 -0.97
C ALA A 291 8.69 -10.01 -0.93
N PHE A 292 9.94 -9.83 -0.52
CA PHE A 292 10.99 -10.82 -0.70
C PHE A 292 11.44 -11.44 0.63
N THR A 293 10.69 -12.43 1.10
CA THR A 293 11.19 -13.39 2.11
C THR A 293 12.19 -14.38 1.51
N ARG A 294 12.12 -14.58 0.19
CA ARG A 294 13.04 -15.37 -0.65
C ARG A 294 13.65 -14.46 -1.72
N ASN A 295 14.59 -14.97 -2.52
CA ASN A 295 15.24 -14.19 -3.58
C ASN A 295 14.31 -13.87 -4.77
N GLU A 296 13.22 -14.61 -4.91
CA GLU A 296 12.27 -14.50 -6.00
C GLU A 296 10.85 -14.86 -5.56
N ILE A 297 9.86 -14.29 -6.24
CA ILE A 297 8.42 -14.54 -6.04
C ILE A 297 7.70 -14.56 -7.40
N SER A 298 6.48 -15.10 -7.44
CA SER A 298 5.67 -15.04 -8.66
C SER A 298 5.21 -13.61 -8.96
N TRP A 299 4.95 -13.30 -10.23
CA TRP A 299 4.33 -12.04 -10.66
C TRP A 299 2.99 -11.80 -9.97
N ILE A 300 2.21 -12.86 -9.75
CA ILE A 300 0.92 -12.81 -9.07
C ILE A 300 1.09 -12.34 -7.62
N GLN A 301 1.98 -13.00 -6.86
CA GLN A 301 2.27 -12.61 -5.50
C GLN A 301 2.80 -11.17 -5.45
N PHE A 302 3.73 -10.81 -6.35
CA PHE A 302 4.25 -9.46 -6.45
C PHE A 302 3.14 -8.42 -6.69
N SER A 303 2.19 -8.72 -7.58
CA SER A 303 1.08 -7.82 -7.92
C SER A 303 0.14 -7.59 -6.75
N ASN A 304 -0.21 -8.65 -6.01
CA ASN A 304 -1.06 -8.52 -4.81
C ASN A 304 -0.38 -7.69 -3.72
N ILE A 305 0.94 -7.83 -3.55
CA ILE A 305 1.73 -7.00 -2.61
C ILE A 305 1.81 -5.55 -3.10
N LEU A 306 2.12 -5.36 -4.38
CA LEU A 306 2.15 -4.05 -5.04
C LEU A 306 0.83 -3.30 -4.84
N GLN A 307 -0.30 -3.99 -4.98
CA GLN A 307 -1.62 -3.39 -4.83
C GLN A 307 -1.82 -2.78 -3.44
N MET A 308 -1.50 -3.54 -2.39
CA MET A 308 -1.65 -3.07 -1.01
C MET A 308 -0.68 -1.94 -0.67
N HIS A 309 0.56 -2.01 -1.14
CA HIS A 309 1.52 -0.91 -1.02
C HIS A 309 1.05 0.34 -1.74
N TYR A 310 0.49 0.21 -2.95
CA TYR A 310 -0.03 1.32 -3.73
C TYR A 310 -1.25 1.99 -3.04
N ILE A 311 -2.22 1.21 -2.56
CA ILE A 311 -3.41 1.72 -1.85
C ILE A 311 -3.00 2.49 -0.60
N ARG A 312 -2.09 1.91 0.20
CA ARG A 312 -1.54 2.56 1.40
C ARG A 312 -0.74 3.82 1.05
N ALA A 313 0.10 3.76 0.02
CA ALA A 313 0.92 4.90 -0.41
C ALA A 313 0.06 6.07 -0.89
N THR A 314 -1.06 5.78 -1.55
CA THR A 314 -2.02 6.78 -2.07
C THR A 314 -3.09 7.18 -1.06
N ARG A 315 -3.06 6.61 0.16
CA ARG A 315 -3.98 6.91 1.28
C ARG A 315 -5.45 6.68 0.92
N GLN A 316 -5.71 5.61 0.17
CA GLN A 316 -7.05 5.16 -0.15
C GLN A 316 -7.58 4.25 0.94
N ASP A 317 -8.91 4.16 1.03
CA ASP A 317 -9.58 3.14 1.82
C ASP A 317 -9.29 1.75 1.22
N PRO A 318 -8.74 0.79 1.98
CA PRO A 318 -8.45 -0.55 1.47
C PRO A 318 -9.70 -1.41 1.25
N GLU A 319 -10.83 -1.13 1.90
CA GLU A 319 -12.09 -1.84 1.67
C GLU A 319 -12.78 -1.34 0.41
N VAL A 320 -12.70 -0.03 0.15
CA VAL A 320 -13.35 0.62 -1.00
C VAL A 320 -12.41 1.64 -1.65
N PRO A 321 -11.36 1.18 -2.38
CA PRO A 321 -10.40 2.09 -2.99
C PRO A 321 -11.02 2.87 -4.16
N GLU A 322 -10.80 4.19 -4.20
CA GLU A 322 -11.32 5.10 -5.24
C GLU A 322 -10.72 4.83 -6.63
N ARG A 323 -9.41 4.56 -6.67
CA ARG A 323 -8.67 4.16 -7.86
C ARG A 323 -7.56 3.17 -7.49
N PRO A 324 -7.87 1.87 -7.36
CA PRO A 324 -6.86 0.82 -7.36
C PRO A 324 -5.99 0.85 -8.63
N LEU A 325 -4.82 0.17 -8.64
CA LEU A 325 -4.22 -0.17 -9.92
C LEU A 325 -5.17 -1.15 -10.61
N SER A 326 -5.69 -0.76 -11.76
CA SER A 326 -6.58 -1.61 -12.54
C SER A 326 -5.81 -2.79 -13.14
N MET A 327 -6.56 -3.76 -13.68
CA MET A 327 -5.98 -4.86 -14.43
C MET A 327 -5.07 -4.38 -15.57
N HIS A 328 -5.47 -3.33 -16.30
CA HIS A 328 -4.65 -2.75 -17.35
C HIS A 328 -3.34 -2.16 -16.80
N ASP A 329 -3.40 -1.46 -15.67
CA ASP A 329 -2.21 -0.83 -15.06
C ASP A 329 -1.21 -1.92 -14.63
N LEU A 330 -1.69 -3.02 -14.04
CA LEU A 330 -0.86 -4.17 -13.66
C LEU A 330 -0.25 -4.84 -14.90
N MET A 331 -1.03 -5.08 -15.95
CA MET A 331 -0.52 -5.69 -17.19
C MET A 331 0.47 -4.79 -17.93
N TYR A 332 0.27 -3.47 -17.90
CA TYR A 332 1.26 -2.51 -18.40
C TYR A 332 2.58 -2.62 -17.62
N ILE A 333 2.53 -2.72 -16.29
CA ILE A 333 3.73 -2.89 -15.45
C ILE A 333 4.40 -4.24 -15.75
N TYR A 334 3.62 -5.32 -15.86
CA TYR A 334 4.11 -6.66 -16.19
C TYR A 334 4.94 -6.68 -17.49
N ARG A 335 4.38 -6.06 -18.53
CA ARG A 335 5.01 -5.95 -19.86
C ARG A 335 6.23 -5.04 -19.84
N SER A 336 6.06 -3.82 -19.34
CA SER A 336 7.08 -2.77 -19.49
C SER A 336 8.24 -2.89 -18.51
N GLN A 337 8.01 -3.40 -17.29
CA GLN A 337 9.02 -3.42 -16.23
C GLN A 337 9.61 -4.83 -15.99
N PHE A 338 8.82 -5.87 -16.27
CA PHE A 338 9.17 -7.27 -15.99
C PHE A 338 9.32 -8.14 -17.24
N SER A 339 8.98 -7.62 -18.42
CA SER A 339 9.07 -8.35 -19.70
C SER A 339 8.25 -9.64 -19.68
N GLU A 340 7.06 -9.58 -19.07
CA GLU A 340 6.12 -10.71 -18.97
C GLU A 340 6.72 -11.97 -18.28
N ARG A 341 7.74 -11.81 -17.43
CA ARG A 341 8.32 -12.95 -16.70
C ARG A 341 7.49 -13.30 -15.48
N GLU A 342 7.05 -14.56 -15.40
CA GLU A 342 6.24 -15.07 -14.28
C GLU A 342 6.96 -15.02 -12.92
N ILE A 343 8.30 -14.95 -12.92
CA ILE A 343 9.12 -14.87 -11.72
C ILE A 343 9.76 -13.48 -11.64
N VAL A 344 9.56 -12.82 -10.51
CA VAL A 344 10.14 -11.52 -10.18
C VAL A 344 11.29 -11.73 -9.21
N THR A 345 12.47 -11.21 -9.54
CA THR A 345 13.65 -11.24 -8.67
C THR A 345 13.85 -9.92 -7.94
N GLN A 346 14.65 -9.92 -6.86
CA GLN A 346 15.04 -8.67 -6.19
C GLN A 346 15.74 -7.65 -7.12
N LYS A 347 16.48 -8.11 -8.14
CA LYS A 347 17.11 -7.22 -9.13
C LYS A 347 16.09 -6.57 -10.07
N ASP A 348 15.06 -7.33 -10.42
CA ASP A 348 13.95 -6.80 -11.22
C ASP A 348 13.17 -5.74 -10.45
N PHE A 349 12.95 -5.97 -9.15
CA PHE A 349 12.40 -4.97 -8.24
C PHE A 349 13.23 -3.68 -8.24
N ASP A 350 14.57 -3.78 -8.10
CA ASP A 350 15.43 -2.59 -8.06
C ASP A 350 15.35 -1.75 -9.35
N ARG A 351 15.17 -2.39 -10.52
CA ARG A 351 14.95 -1.68 -11.78
C ARG A 351 13.56 -1.05 -11.83
N PHE A 352 12.53 -1.82 -11.48
CA PHE A 352 11.14 -1.37 -11.41
C PHE A 352 10.99 -0.15 -10.49
N TRP A 353 11.54 -0.22 -9.27
CA TRP A 353 11.36 0.82 -8.26
C TRP A 353 12.02 2.15 -8.64
N LYS A 354 13.15 2.13 -9.36
CA LYS A 354 13.77 3.35 -9.90
C LYS A 354 12.81 4.18 -10.76
N TRP A 355 11.87 3.52 -11.44
CA TRP A 355 10.84 4.19 -12.24
C TRP A 355 9.54 4.37 -11.45
N PHE A 356 8.98 3.29 -10.90
CA PHE A 356 7.68 3.29 -10.23
C PHE A 356 7.67 4.08 -8.93
N GLY A 357 8.76 4.05 -8.14
CA GLY A 357 8.88 4.84 -6.91
C GLY A 357 8.74 6.34 -7.16
N LYS A 358 9.29 6.84 -8.28
CA LYS A 358 9.11 8.24 -8.72
C LYS A 358 7.69 8.54 -9.17
N VAL A 359 7.04 7.60 -9.86
CA VAL A 359 5.63 7.71 -10.24
C VAL A 359 4.75 7.79 -8.99
N LEU A 360 4.94 6.87 -8.06
CA LEU A 360 4.15 6.78 -6.84
C LEU A 360 4.38 7.97 -5.91
N HIS A 361 5.62 8.44 -5.77
CA HIS A 361 5.93 9.67 -5.04
C HIS A 361 5.17 10.86 -5.63
N LYS A 362 5.06 10.94 -6.97
CA LYS A 362 4.30 12.00 -7.64
C LYS A 362 2.81 11.93 -7.31
N ILE A 363 2.22 10.73 -7.44
CA ILE A 363 0.81 10.49 -7.10
C ILE A 363 0.55 10.91 -5.65
N ARG A 364 1.42 10.51 -4.71
CA ARG A 364 1.23 10.76 -3.28
C ARG A 364 1.41 12.22 -2.86
N HIS A 365 2.47 12.89 -3.34
CA HIS A 365 2.91 14.17 -2.75
C HIS A 365 2.54 15.41 -3.55
N GLN A 366 2.26 15.29 -4.86
CA GLN A 366 1.93 16.45 -5.67
C GLN A 366 0.42 16.70 -5.68
N LYS A 367 -0.04 17.76 -5.02
CA LYS A 367 -1.40 18.28 -5.21
C LYS A 367 -1.37 19.34 -6.32
N PRO A 368 -2.36 19.39 -7.24
CA PRO A 368 -3.59 18.58 -7.30
C PRO A 368 -3.45 17.23 -8.04
N PHE A 369 -2.24 16.80 -8.41
CA PHE A 369 -2.01 15.59 -9.21
C PHE A 369 -2.71 14.33 -8.66
N CYS A 370 -2.63 14.10 -7.34
CA CYS A 370 -3.32 12.98 -6.70
C CYS A 370 -4.83 12.95 -7.02
N GLN A 371 -5.51 14.10 -6.96
CA GLN A 371 -6.95 14.16 -7.19
C GLN A 371 -7.30 13.93 -8.67
N LEU A 372 -6.52 14.49 -9.59
CA LEU A 372 -6.67 14.24 -11.02
C LEU A 372 -6.44 12.77 -11.37
N TRP A 373 -5.47 12.15 -10.69
CA TRP A 373 -5.22 10.73 -10.77
C TRP A 373 -6.46 9.96 -10.29
N LEU A 374 -6.91 10.15 -9.05
CA LEU A 374 -8.04 9.40 -8.50
C LEU A 374 -9.34 9.57 -9.33
N LYS A 375 -9.60 10.77 -9.89
CA LYS A 375 -10.76 11.04 -10.76
C LYS A 375 -10.69 10.50 -12.20
N GLY A 376 -9.61 9.81 -12.56
CA GLY A 376 -9.45 9.25 -13.91
C GLY A 376 -9.14 10.28 -15.01
N LEU A 377 -8.66 11.47 -14.64
CA LEU A 377 -8.26 12.54 -15.58
C LEU A 377 -6.80 12.40 -16.06
N ILE A 378 -6.06 11.48 -15.44
CA ILE A 378 -4.72 11.06 -15.85
C ILE A 378 -4.79 9.59 -16.24
N PHE A 379 -4.50 9.28 -17.50
CA PHE A 379 -4.46 7.88 -17.96
C PHE A 379 -3.34 7.11 -17.25
N GLY A 380 -2.14 7.68 -17.22
CA GLY A 380 -1.01 7.12 -16.47
C GLY A 380 -0.25 6.03 -17.19
N PHE A 381 -0.64 4.78 -16.90
CA PHE A 381 0.04 3.58 -17.35
C PHE A 381 -0.44 3.20 -18.75
N ILE A 382 0.15 3.82 -19.77
CA ILE A 382 -0.14 3.54 -21.19
C ILE A 382 1.11 3.83 -22.01
N SER A 383 1.44 2.92 -22.92
CA SER A 383 2.59 3.07 -23.80
C SER A 383 2.36 4.13 -24.87
N LYS A 384 3.44 4.62 -25.51
CA LYS A 384 3.32 5.56 -26.63
C LYS A 384 2.40 5.02 -27.77
N PRO A 385 2.54 3.77 -28.25
CA PRO A 385 1.67 3.24 -29.31
C PRO A 385 0.22 3.06 -28.87
N GLU A 386 -0.02 2.62 -27.64
CA GLU A 386 -1.39 2.50 -27.11
C GLU A 386 -2.08 3.86 -26.97
N ALA A 387 -1.32 4.90 -26.61
CA ALA A 387 -1.83 6.28 -26.56
C ALA A 387 -2.23 6.80 -27.94
N GLU A 388 -1.43 6.49 -28.97
CA GLU A 388 -1.75 6.82 -30.37
C GLU A 388 -3.01 6.08 -30.82
N GLU A 389 -3.15 4.80 -30.48
CA GLU A 389 -4.37 4.05 -30.77
C GLU A 389 -5.57 4.65 -30.04
N VAL A 390 -5.47 5.00 -28.75
CA VAL A 390 -6.56 5.65 -28.00
C VAL A 390 -7.03 6.95 -28.67
N LEU A 391 -6.08 7.76 -29.13
CA LEU A 391 -6.36 9.07 -29.73
C LEU A 391 -6.71 8.99 -31.21
N LYS A 392 -6.44 7.87 -31.88
CA LYS A 392 -6.84 7.68 -33.28
C LYS A 392 -8.34 7.95 -33.43
N ASP A 393 -8.72 8.65 -34.50
CA ASP A 393 -10.09 9.05 -34.82
C ASP A 393 -10.78 9.98 -33.79
N GLN A 394 -10.05 10.49 -32.78
CA GLN A 394 -10.54 11.52 -31.87
C GLN A 394 -10.40 12.92 -32.49
N PRO A 395 -11.29 13.87 -32.17
CA PRO A 395 -11.24 15.21 -32.75
C PRO A 395 -9.99 15.97 -32.31
N HIS A 396 -9.68 17.01 -33.07
CA HIS A 396 -8.65 17.99 -32.75
C HIS A 396 -8.75 18.47 -31.30
N GLY A 397 -7.61 18.59 -30.64
CA GLY A 397 -7.50 19.03 -29.26
C GLY A 397 -7.83 17.98 -28.21
N THR A 398 -8.17 16.74 -28.61
CA THR A 398 -8.33 15.64 -27.65
C THR A 398 -6.98 15.19 -27.12
N PHE A 399 -6.84 15.02 -25.81
CA PHE A 399 -5.59 14.65 -25.17
C PHE A 399 -5.75 13.66 -24.01
N ILE A 400 -4.65 12.97 -23.70
CA ILE A 400 -4.47 12.16 -22.49
C ILE A 400 -3.13 12.49 -21.82
N ILE A 401 -3.08 12.31 -20.51
CA ILE A 401 -1.87 12.48 -19.70
C ILE A 401 -1.37 11.10 -19.27
N ARG A 402 -0.09 10.80 -19.54
CA ARG A 402 0.53 9.50 -19.23
C ARG A 402 1.90 9.66 -18.58
N PHE A 403 2.37 8.62 -17.89
CA PHE A 403 3.72 8.58 -17.36
C PHE A 403 4.73 8.41 -18.50
N SER A 404 5.88 9.09 -18.39
CA SER A 404 6.97 8.91 -19.35
C SER A 404 7.68 7.59 -19.09
N GLU A 405 7.75 6.72 -20.10
CA GLU A 405 8.51 5.46 -20.06
C GLU A 405 10.02 5.70 -19.96
N ARG A 406 10.51 6.81 -20.53
CA ARG A 406 11.96 7.12 -20.62
C ARG A 406 12.47 7.95 -19.45
N VAL A 407 11.62 8.78 -18.84
CA VAL A 407 12.02 9.72 -17.78
C VAL A 407 11.15 9.51 -16.55
N ALA A 408 11.68 8.82 -15.55
CA ALA A 408 10.98 8.47 -14.33
C ALA A 408 10.35 9.70 -13.62
N GLY A 409 9.08 9.58 -13.22
CA GLY A 409 8.34 10.64 -12.54
C GLY A 409 7.94 11.84 -13.42
N LYS A 410 8.27 11.85 -14.72
CA LYS A 410 7.79 12.87 -15.66
C LYS A 410 6.51 12.41 -16.37
N MET A 411 5.72 13.39 -16.82
CA MET A 411 4.51 13.14 -17.59
C MET A 411 4.76 13.45 -19.05
N ALA A 412 4.06 12.73 -19.92
CA ALA A 412 3.87 13.10 -21.31
C ALA A 412 2.38 13.36 -21.57
N ILE A 413 2.10 14.32 -22.43
CA ILE A 413 0.75 14.60 -22.95
C ILE A 413 0.74 14.12 -24.39
N ALA A 414 -0.10 13.14 -24.68
CA ALA A 414 -0.40 12.75 -26.05
C ALA A 414 -1.68 13.49 -26.46
N TYR A 415 -1.69 14.13 -27.62
CA TYR A 415 -2.82 14.95 -28.07
C TYR A 415 -2.93 14.98 -29.59
N ASN A 416 -4.15 15.12 -30.08
CA ASN A 416 -4.44 15.29 -31.50
C ASN A 416 -4.34 16.77 -31.87
N ARG A 417 -3.49 17.08 -32.84
CA ARG A 417 -3.33 18.43 -33.40
C ARG A 417 -3.66 18.44 -34.89
N MET A 418 -4.08 19.58 -35.39
CA MET A 418 -4.32 19.78 -36.81
C MET A 418 -2.98 20.03 -37.48
N ASN A 419 -2.62 19.20 -38.46
CA ASN A 419 -1.46 19.47 -39.28
C ASN A 419 -1.82 20.63 -40.24
N GLU A 420 -1.10 21.75 -40.13
CA GLU A 420 -1.41 22.96 -40.90
C GLU A 420 -1.32 22.75 -42.40
N SER A 421 -0.42 21.86 -42.84
CA SER A 421 -0.10 21.58 -44.25
C SER A 421 -1.07 20.58 -44.86
N THR A 422 -1.35 19.45 -44.18
CA THR A 422 -2.20 18.39 -44.74
C THR A 422 -3.68 18.56 -44.38
N LYS A 423 -4.00 19.40 -43.40
CA LYS A 423 -5.34 19.52 -42.78
C LYS A 423 -5.84 18.19 -42.17
N GLU A 424 -4.93 17.26 -41.91
CA GLU A 424 -5.23 16.00 -41.23
C GLU A 424 -4.93 16.11 -39.74
N ILE A 425 -5.61 15.29 -38.95
CA ILE A 425 -5.38 15.20 -37.51
C ILE A 425 -4.23 14.23 -37.27
N GLU A 426 -3.17 14.70 -36.61
CA GLU A 426 -2.02 13.89 -36.22
C GLU A 426 -1.86 13.84 -34.69
N THR A 427 -1.48 12.68 -34.16
CA THR A 427 -1.17 12.54 -32.73
C THR A 427 0.26 12.99 -32.45
N SER A 428 0.39 14.01 -31.61
CA SER A 428 1.65 14.55 -31.12
C SER A 428 1.88 14.19 -29.66
N HIS A 429 3.15 14.16 -29.24
CA HIS A 429 3.54 13.86 -27.86
C HIS A 429 4.41 14.98 -27.32
N TYR A 430 4.07 15.48 -26.14
CA TYR A 430 4.80 16.52 -25.45
C TYR A 430 5.28 16.01 -24.09
N LEU A 431 6.58 16.06 -23.82
CA LEU A 431 7.15 15.73 -22.52
C LEU A 431 7.13 16.97 -21.62
N VAL A 432 6.45 16.88 -20.48
CA VAL A 432 6.41 17.97 -19.50
C VAL A 432 7.78 18.03 -18.79
N ALA A 433 8.59 19.05 -19.11
CA ALA A 433 10.01 19.13 -18.70
C ALA A 433 10.30 20.30 -17.72
N PRO A 434 11.43 20.26 -16.99
CA PRO A 434 11.82 21.33 -16.04
C PRO A 434 12.29 22.63 -16.69
N HIS A 435 12.68 22.60 -17.97
CA HIS A 435 13.22 23.79 -18.68
C HIS A 435 12.15 24.77 -19.14
N ASP A 436 10.88 24.38 -19.07
CA ASP A 436 9.81 25.35 -19.00
C ASP A 436 10.00 26.10 -17.67
N LYS A 437 9.97 27.44 -17.65
CA LYS A 437 10.08 28.28 -16.43
C LYS A 437 8.96 28.05 -15.38
N LYS A 438 8.38 26.86 -15.38
CA LYS A 438 7.03 26.46 -14.97
C LYS A 438 7.01 25.10 -14.28
N GLU A 439 8.13 24.55 -13.79
CA GLU A 439 8.05 23.45 -12.82
C GLU A 439 7.34 23.88 -11.51
N THR A 440 7.21 25.19 -11.32
CA THR A 440 6.37 25.86 -10.31
C THR A 440 4.88 25.96 -10.69
N VAL A 441 4.52 25.78 -11.96
CA VAL A 441 3.13 25.88 -12.44
C VAL A 441 2.50 24.49 -12.41
N ALA A 442 1.40 24.36 -11.69
CA ALA A 442 0.70 23.08 -11.57
C ALA A 442 0.23 22.59 -12.95
N ILE A 443 0.19 21.25 -13.15
CA ILE A 443 -0.26 20.65 -14.43
C ILE A 443 -1.60 21.23 -14.92
N PRO A 444 -2.64 21.43 -14.08
CA PRO A 444 -3.88 22.05 -14.51
C PRO A 444 -3.70 23.44 -15.13
N ASP A 445 -2.86 24.28 -14.53
CA ASP A 445 -2.59 25.62 -15.04
C ASP A 445 -1.86 25.55 -16.39
N PHE A 446 -0.89 24.64 -16.53
CA PHE A 446 -0.24 24.38 -17.82
C PHE A 446 -1.26 23.95 -18.89
N LEU A 447 -2.17 23.03 -18.56
CA LEU A 447 -3.21 22.56 -19.49
C LEU A 447 -4.19 23.69 -19.86
N SER A 448 -4.53 24.56 -18.90
CA SER A 448 -5.44 25.69 -19.15
C SER A 448 -4.89 26.68 -20.18
N GLN A 449 -3.57 26.95 -20.13
CA GLN A 449 -2.88 27.95 -20.94
C GLN A 449 -2.63 27.53 -22.40
N ASN A 450 -2.74 26.23 -22.70
CA ASN A 450 -2.45 25.70 -24.03
C ASN A 450 -3.74 25.48 -24.82
N GLU A 451 -3.88 26.15 -25.96
CA GLU A 451 -5.06 26.08 -26.83
C GLU A 451 -5.19 24.73 -27.56
N ASN A 452 -4.07 24.03 -27.75
CA ASN A 452 -4.05 22.69 -28.34
C ASN A 452 -4.64 21.60 -27.44
N PHE A 453 -4.90 21.89 -26.16
CA PHE A 453 -5.54 20.96 -25.24
C PHE A 453 -6.96 21.44 -25.01
N ILE A 454 -7.94 20.74 -25.58
CA ILE A 454 -9.35 21.13 -25.56
C ILE A 454 -10.18 20.07 -24.83
N TYR A 455 -10.05 18.81 -25.22
CA TYR A 455 -10.88 17.73 -24.69
C TYR A 455 -10.03 16.71 -23.93
N VAL A 456 -10.39 16.42 -22.68
CA VAL A 456 -9.74 15.37 -21.89
C VAL A 456 -10.54 14.08 -22.01
N LEU A 457 -9.86 12.95 -22.17
CA LEU A 457 -10.50 11.63 -22.07
C LEU A 457 -10.52 11.19 -20.61
N LYS A 458 -11.71 10.85 -20.12
CA LYS A 458 -11.94 10.39 -18.75
C LYS A 458 -11.91 8.87 -18.69
N LEU A 459 -11.22 8.34 -17.70
CA LEU A 459 -10.95 6.92 -17.53
C LEU A 459 -11.85 6.30 -16.46
N ARG A 460 -12.22 5.03 -16.65
CA ARG A 460 -12.74 4.13 -15.61
C ARG A 460 -11.62 3.77 -14.63
N THR A 461 -11.88 3.94 -13.33
CA THR A 461 -10.87 3.81 -12.27
C THR A 461 -11.04 2.55 -11.42
N ASP A 462 -12.07 1.76 -11.69
CA ASP A 462 -12.38 0.51 -11.01
C ASP A 462 -11.38 -0.62 -11.32
N PHE A 463 -11.32 -1.58 -10.42
CA PHE A 463 -10.67 -2.86 -10.67
C PHE A 463 -11.68 -3.80 -11.31
N ASP A 464 -11.42 -4.22 -12.54
CA ASP A 464 -12.25 -5.19 -13.25
C ASP A 464 -11.37 -6.37 -13.68
N ALA A 465 -11.57 -7.50 -13.00
CA ALA A 465 -10.81 -8.72 -13.24
C ALA A 465 -11.10 -9.31 -14.64
N GLU A 466 -12.22 -8.99 -15.28
CA GLU A 466 -12.55 -9.47 -16.62
C GLU A 466 -11.84 -8.65 -17.72
N MET A 467 -11.28 -7.49 -17.37
CA MET A 467 -10.57 -6.59 -18.29
C MET A 467 -9.09 -6.95 -18.55
N VAL A 468 -8.67 -8.21 -18.34
CA VAL A 468 -7.28 -8.65 -18.64
C VAL A 468 -6.87 -8.33 -20.08
N TYR A 469 -7.79 -8.52 -21.02
CA TYR A 469 -7.58 -8.29 -22.45
C TYR A 469 -8.20 -6.99 -22.97
N ALA A 470 -8.74 -6.16 -22.08
CA ALA A 470 -9.38 -4.94 -22.50
C ALA A 470 -8.36 -4.02 -23.17
N LYS A 471 -8.68 -3.60 -24.39
CA LYS A 471 -7.92 -2.56 -25.08
C LYS A 471 -8.01 -1.26 -24.26
N PRO A 472 -6.96 -0.44 -24.25
CA PRO A 472 -6.95 0.83 -23.51
C PRO A 472 -8.19 1.71 -23.78
N ARG A 473 -8.69 1.71 -25.03
CA ARG A 473 -9.91 2.42 -25.45
C ARG A 473 -11.16 2.03 -24.65
N GLN A 474 -11.30 0.77 -24.24
CA GLN A 474 -12.48 0.29 -23.51
C GLN A 474 -12.57 0.83 -22.07
N ARG A 475 -11.48 1.40 -21.55
CA ARG A 475 -11.47 2.06 -20.25
C ARG A 475 -11.96 3.51 -20.31
N ILE A 476 -12.17 4.07 -21.50
CA ILE A 476 -12.57 5.47 -21.64
C ILE A 476 -14.08 5.57 -21.45
N ILE A 477 -14.51 6.31 -20.43
CA ILE A 477 -15.93 6.48 -20.10
C ILE A 477 -16.54 7.73 -20.72
N GLY A 478 -15.70 8.66 -21.18
CA GLY A 478 -16.17 9.88 -21.79
C GLY A 478 -15.07 10.80 -22.26
N ARG A 479 -15.49 11.82 -22.99
CA ARG A 479 -14.68 12.95 -23.43
C ARG A 479 -15.39 14.22 -22.96
N THR A 480 -14.68 15.06 -22.23
CA THR A 480 -15.21 16.30 -21.68
C THR A 480 -14.33 17.46 -22.11
N HIS A 481 -14.90 18.67 -22.16
CA HIS A 481 -14.09 19.85 -22.35
C HIS A 481 -13.17 20.05 -21.13
N LYS A 482 -11.91 20.44 -21.32
CA LYS A 482 -10.90 20.50 -20.26
C LYS A 482 -11.34 21.33 -19.05
N ASN A 483 -12.10 22.40 -19.29
CA ASN A 483 -12.56 23.29 -18.23
C ASN A 483 -13.71 22.68 -17.40
N GLU A 484 -14.41 21.65 -17.89
CA GLU A 484 -15.48 20.99 -17.10
C GLU A 484 -14.89 20.23 -15.91
N ASP A 485 -13.80 19.48 -16.14
CA ASP A 485 -13.18 18.66 -15.10
C ASP A 485 -11.93 19.29 -14.45
N LEU A 486 -11.22 20.21 -15.12
CA LEU A 486 -9.95 20.77 -14.62
C LEU A 486 -10.07 22.16 -14.00
N ALA A 487 -11.15 22.91 -14.23
CA ALA A 487 -11.22 24.32 -13.82
C ALA A 487 -11.16 24.54 -12.30
N GLU A 488 -11.67 23.59 -11.51
CA GLU A 488 -11.60 23.65 -10.04
C GLU A 488 -10.14 23.61 -9.52
N TYR A 489 -9.21 23.12 -10.34
CA TYR A 489 -7.80 22.98 -10.01
C TYR A 489 -6.92 24.10 -10.57
N TYR A 490 -7.50 25.06 -11.30
CA TYR A 490 -6.76 26.21 -11.80
C TYR A 490 -6.44 27.16 -10.65
N THR A 491 -5.24 27.72 -10.67
CA THR A 491 -4.85 28.80 -9.77
C THR A 491 -5.75 30.00 -10.04
N LYS A 492 -6.56 30.38 -9.05
CA LYS A 492 -7.44 31.56 -9.15
C LYS A 492 -6.57 32.79 -9.41
N LYS A 493 -6.72 33.42 -10.58
CA LYS A 493 -6.12 34.74 -10.82
C LYS A 493 -6.74 35.71 -9.81
N ILE A 494 -5.90 36.42 -9.05
CA ILE A 494 -6.35 37.58 -8.27
C ILE A 494 -6.89 38.56 -9.31
N SER A 495 -8.21 38.71 -9.38
CA SER A 495 -8.83 39.71 -10.22
C SER A 495 -8.44 41.09 -9.67
N GLN A 496 -7.48 41.75 -10.30
CA GLN A 496 -7.47 43.21 -10.29
C GLN A 496 -8.77 43.62 -10.97
N LYS A 497 -9.75 44.03 -10.15
CA LYS A 497 -10.96 44.68 -10.64
C LYS A 497 -10.52 45.95 -11.39
N GLY A 498 -10.85 45.99 -12.68
CA GLY A 498 -10.91 47.21 -13.47
C GLY A 498 -9.62 47.56 -14.18
N LEU A 499 -9.53 47.17 -15.45
CA LEU A 499 -9.05 48.00 -16.54
C LEU A 499 -9.60 47.35 -17.82
N GLU A 500 -10.59 48.01 -18.43
CA GLU A 500 -11.08 47.67 -19.77
C GLU A 500 -9.90 47.80 -20.76
N GLY A 501 -9.61 46.74 -21.49
CA GLY A 501 -8.57 46.72 -22.51
C GLY A 501 -8.59 45.43 -23.31
N TYR A 502 -8.48 45.56 -24.64
CA TYR A 502 -8.67 44.52 -25.65
C TYR A 502 -7.78 43.26 -25.47
N GLU A 503 -8.37 42.09 -25.72
CA GLU A 503 -7.64 40.81 -25.78
C GLU A 503 -6.72 40.76 -27.00
N ASN A 504 -5.43 40.55 -26.75
CA ASN A 504 -4.42 40.38 -27.79
C ASN A 504 -4.57 39.02 -28.49
N THR A 505 -5.22 39.02 -29.65
CA THR A 505 -5.02 37.97 -30.66
C THR A 505 -4.47 38.60 -31.94
N HIS A 506 -3.14 38.59 -32.11
CA HIS A 506 -2.55 38.77 -33.44
C HIS A 506 -1.44 37.75 -33.68
N SER A 507 -1.65 36.96 -34.73
CA SER A 507 -0.63 36.24 -35.50
C SER A 507 -0.31 37.03 -36.79
N PRO A 508 0.81 36.75 -37.46
CA PRO A 508 1.73 37.77 -37.96
C PRO A 508 1.53 38.14 -39.44
N GLY A 509 1.90 39.38 -39.80
CA GLY A 509 1.95 39.82 -41.18
C GLY A 509 2.70 41.14 -41.38
N GLU A 510 3.78 41.05 -42.15
CA GLU A 510 4.38 42.09 -43.00
C GLU A 510 5.44 43.06 -42.44
N ARG A 511 6.40 43.32 -43.35
CA ARG A 511 7.73 43.88 -43.19
C ARG A 511 7.68 45.41 -43.02
N GLY A 512 8.63 45.93 -42.26
CA GLY A 512 8.97 47.35 -42.25
C GLY A 512 10.39 47.54 -41.73
N ASP A 513 11.33 47.58 -42.68
CA ASP A 513 12.74 47.89 -42.50
C ASP A 513 12.89 49.40 -42.27
N VAL A 514 13.41 49.85 -41.11
CA VAL A 514 14.01 51.18 -40.96
C VAL A 514 15.13 51.14 -39.92
N SER A 515 16.35 51.25 -40.42
CA SER A 515 17.58 51.64 -39.76
C SER A 515 17.60 53.13 -39.42
N ASN A 516 18.16 53.49 -38.25
CA ASN A 516 18.91 54.74 -37.90
C ASN A 516 19.03 54.78 -36.36
N VAL A 517 20.21 54.59 -35.75
CA VAL A 517 21.37 55.51 -35.57
C VAL A 517 21.01 56.77 -34.77
N LEU A 518 21.65 56.90 -33.59
CA LEU A 518 22.20 58.09 -32.89
C LEU A 518 22.17 57.79 -31.37
N GLU A 519 23.29 57.37 -30.76
CA GLU A 519 24.38 58.18 -30.18
C GLU A 519 23.98 59.01 -28.93
N GLN A 520 24.60 58.59 -27.82
CA GLN A 520 25.19 59.35 -26.69
C GLN A 520 24.47 60.58 -26.14
N PHE A 521 24.33 60.62 -24.81
CA PHE A 521 24.96 61.64 -23.94
C PHE A 521 24.93 61.15 -22.48
N ASP A 522 26.12 60.92 -21.92
CA ASP A 522 26.39 61.04 -20.48
C ASP A 522 26.57 62.54 -20.18
N GLU A 523 26.08 63.01 -19.03
CA GLU A 523 26.87 63.79 -18.03
C GLU A 523 25.97 64.35 -16.91
N ASP A 524 26.47 64.10 -15.70
CA ASP A 524 26.50 64.96 -14.51
C ASP A 524 25.25 65.29 -13.67
N GLY A 525 25.45 65.16 -12.35
CA GLY A 525 24.85 66.11 -11.42
C GLY A 525 24.40 65.58 -10.04
N ASP A 526 25.36 65.15 -9.23
CA ASP A 526 25.51 65.51 -7.81
C ASP A 526 24.39 65.30 -6.76
N MET A 527 24.78 64.47 -5.78
CA MET A 527 24.91 64.78 -4.35
C MET A 527 23.71 65.14 -3.45
N MET A 528 23.52 64.24 -2.47
CA MET A 528 23.58 64.46 -1.00
C MET A 528 22.30 64.38 -0.16
N HIS A 529 22.39 63.39 0.75
CA HIS A 529 22.00 63.36 2.16
C HIS A 529 20.54 63.12 2.60
N GLY A 530 20.42 62.10 3.46
CA GLY A 530 19.28 61.72 4.28
C GLY A 530 19.40 60.29 4.73
#